data_AF-A0A3N5B7Z1-F1
#
_entry.id   AF-A0A3N5B7Z1-F1
#
_cell.length_a   1.000
_cell.length_b   1.000
_cell.length_c   1.000
_cell.angle_alpha   90.00
_cell.angle_beta   90.00
_cell.angle_gamma   90.00
#
_symmetry.space_group_name_H-M   'P 1'
#
loop_
_entity.id
_entity.type
_entity.pdbx_description
1 polymer ?
#
loop_
_entity_poly.entity_id
_entity_poly.type
_entity_poly.pdbx_seq_one_letter_code
_entity_poly.pdbx_strand_id
1 'polypeptide(L)'
;MRITPRKEEIEAVKALLEDPTFESADQMAKALIKEMGEILQMRDWVALVHTWKDGSRGLNWAPFGSEAEAKAFANKLAIGGTGRLVKLYAPGVTLANIDGKKGWKGWCFHPDCGHAPFTHSIAGAARGACQIPTCPCDKFRAK
;
A
#
# COMPACT_ATOMS: atom_id res chain seq x y z
N MET A 1 11.14 8.21 4.24
CA MET A 1 9.82 7.77 3.76
C MET A 1 8.98 8.97 3.38
N ARG A 2 8.93 9.31 2.09
CA ARG A 2 7.94 10.25 1.55
C ARG A 2 6.75 9.46 1.03
N ILE A 3 5.55 9.75 1.54
CA ILE A 3 4.31 9.13 1.09
C ILE A 3 3.60 10.12 0.17
N THR A 4 3.34 9.70 -1.06
CA THR A 4 2.33 10.33 -1.91
C THR A 4 1.05 9.51 -1.73
N PRO A 5 0.02 10.07 -1.07
CA PRO A 5 -1.26 9.37 -0.86
C PRO A 5 -1.93 9.05 -2.20
N ARG A 6 -2.45 7.85 -2.33
CA ARG A 6 -3.28 7.43 -3.47
C ARG A 6 -4.73 7.78 -3.18
N LYS A 7 -5.55 7.90 -4.24
CA LYS A 7 -6.97 8.27 -4.10
C LYS A 7 -7.71 7.34 -3.16
N GLU A 8 -7.52 6.03 -3.30
CA GLU A 8 -8.14 5.02 -2.46
C GLU A 8 -7.74 5.11 -0.97
N GLU A 9 -6.50 5.52 -0.69
CA GLU A 9 -6.00 5.71 0.68
C GLU A 9 -6.65 6.93 1.32
N ILE A 10 -6.80 8.02 0.55
CA ILE A 10 -7.50 9.24 0.97
C ILE A 10 -8.97 8.92 1.28
N GLU A 11 -9.67 8.22 0.38
CA GLU A 11 -11.08 7.88 0.62
C GLU A 11 -11.26 6.96 1.83
N ALA A 12 -10.32 6.03 2.09
CA ALA A 12 -10.37 5.19 3.29
C ALA A 12 -10.24 6.00 4.58
N VAL A 13 -9.33 6.98 4.60
CA VAL A 13 -9.17 7.90 5.74
C VAL A 13 -10.40 8.79 5.90
N LYS A 14 -10.93 9.35 4.81
CA LYS A 14 -12.15 10.17 4.84
C LYS A 14 -13.34 9.39 5.41
N ALA A 15 -13.52 8.14 5.00
CA ALA A 15 -14.60 7.30 5.51
C ALA A 15 -14.57 7.17 7.04
N LEU A 16 -13.39 7.11 7.66
CA LEU A 16 -13.25 7.09 9.13
C LEU A 16 -13.50 8.45 9.76
N LEU A 17 -13.08 9.54 9.12
CA LEU A 17 -13.30 10.90 9.62
C LEU A 17 -14.78 11.32 9.56
N GLU A 18 -15.52 10.77 8.60
CA GLU A 18 -16.94 11.03 8.38
C GLU A 18 -17.85 10.00 9.06
N ASP A 19 -17.29 9.02 9.78
CA ASP A 19 -18.03 7.97 10.47
C ASP A 19 -18.70 8.51 11.76
N PRO A 20 -20.06 8.56 11.82
CA PRO A 20 -20.78 9.10 12.97
C PRO A 20 -20.81 8.15 14.17
N THR A 21 -20.30 6.91 14.03
CA THR A 21 -20.32 5.89 15.08
C THR A 21 -19.23 6.08 16.13
N PHE A 22 -18.22 6.93 15.86
CA PHE A 22 -17.20 7.26 16.84
C PHE A 22 -17.74 8.22 17.90
N GLU A 23 -17.74 7.77 19.15
CA GLU A 23 -18.28 8.53 20.30
C GLU A 23 -17.25 9.48 20.92
N SER A 24 -15.97 9.32 20.57
CA SER A 24 -14.89 10.19 21.07
C SER A 24 -13.71 10.29 20.10
N ALA A 25 -12.95 11.38 20.24
CA ALA A 25 -11.72 11.60 19.49
C ALA A 25 -10.69 10.47 19.68
N ASP A 26 -10.63 9.88 20.87
CA ASP A 26 -9.72 8.77 21.17
C ASP A 26 -10.05 7.51 20.36
N GLN A 27 -11.35 7.20 20.18
CA GLN A 27 -11.77 6.06 19.36
C GLN A 27 -11.41 6.29 17.89
N MET A 28 -11.71 7.48 17.35
CA MET A 28 -11.39 7.86 15.97
C MET A 28 -9.88 7.85 15.72
N ALA A 29 -9.07 8.40 16.64
CA ALA A 29 -7.62 8.41 16.52
C ALA A 29 -7.04 6.98 16.47
N LYS A 30 -7.54 6.07 17.31
CA LYS A 30 -7.15 4.66 17.28
C LYS A 30 -7.51 3.99 15.95
N ALA A 31 -8.70 4.27 15.42
CA ALA A 31 -9.13 3.73 14.14
C ALA A 31 -8.26 4.24 12.98
N LEU A 32 -7.97 5.54 12.94
CA LEU A 32 -7.09 6.15 11.95
C LEU A 32 -5.67 5.57 11.97
N ILE A 33 -5.07 5.42 13.16
CA ILE A 33 -3.72 4.86 13.29
C ILE A 33 -3.67 3.42 12.76
N LYS A 34 -4.68 2.61 13.10
CA LYS A 34 -4.80 1.23 12.59
C LYS A 34 -4.93 1.21 11.07
N GLU A 35 -5.82 2.04 10.52
CA GLU A 35 -6.05 2.15 9.08
C GLU A 35 -4.79 2.56 8.32
N MET A 36 -4.05 3.54 8.85
CA MET A 36 -2.77 3.94 8.26
C MET A 36 -1.75 2.81 8.29
N GLY A 37 -1.72 2.01 9.36
CA GLY A 37 -0.91 0.80 9.45
C GLY A 37 -1.25 -0.20 8.34
N GLU A 38 -2.53 -0.50 8.14
CA GLU A 38 -3.00 -1.38 7.07
C GLU A 38 -2.60 -0.85 5.68
N ILE A 39 -2.85 0.44 5.42
CA ILE A 39 -2.47 1.09 4.16
C ILE A 39 -0.97 0.93 3.87
N LEU A 40 -0.11 1.14 4.88
CA LEU A 40 1.34 1.04 4.70
C LEU A 40 1.81 -0.40 4.46
N GLN A 41 1.12 -1.40 5.04
CA GLN A 41 1.40 -2.82 4.79
C GLN A 41 1.03 -3.27 3.37
N MET A 42 0.15 -2.53 2.70
CA MET A 42 -0.26 -2.78 1.31
C MET A 42 0.70 -2.18 0.27
N ARG A 43 1.80 -1.54 0.69
CA ARG A 43 2.74 -0.87 -0.20
C ARG A 43 4.06 -1.63 -0.31
N ASP A 44 4.56 -1.69 -1.54
CA ASP A 44 5.96 -2.04 -1.79
C ASP A 44 6.85 -0.87 -1.35
N TRP A 45 8.01 -1.20 -0.79
CA TRP A 45 9.00 -0.24 -0.33
C TRP A 45 10.38 -0.58 -0.90
N VAL A 46 11.33 0.32 -0.69
CA VAL A 46 12.73 0.10 -1.01
C VAL A 46 13.55 0.21 0.27
N ALA A 47 14.49 -0.71 0.45
CA ALA A 47 15.56 -0.64 1.43
C ALA A 47 16.88 -0.30 0.74
N LEU A 48 17.67 0.56 1.37
CA LEU A 48 19.08 0.73 1.08
C LEU A 48 19.87 -0.19 2.00
N VAL A 49 20.55 -1.18 1.43
CA VAL A 49 21.41 -2.11 2.15
C VAL A 49 22.86 -1.70 1.97
N HIS A 50 23.58 -1.53 3.09
CA HIS A 50 24.95 -1.04 3.07
C HIS A 50 25.98 -2.14 3.33
N THR A 51 27.16 -1.95 2.78
CA THR A 51 28.37 -2.72 3.10
C THR A 51 29.51 -1.74 3.25
N TRP A 52 30.25 -1.84 4.36
CA TRP A 52 31.36 -0.96 4.66
C TRP A 52 32.53 -1.20 3.71
N LYS A 53 33.51 -0.29 3.69
CA LYS A 53 34.67 -0.38 2.78
C LYS A 53 35.54 -1.62 3.00
N ASP A 54 35.55 -2.15 4.22
CA ASP A 54 36.26 -3.37 4.60
C ASP A 54 35.50 -4.67 4.22
N GLY A 55 34.34 -4.54 3.56
CA GLY A 55 33.49 -5.65 3.15
C GLY A 55 32.56 -6.16 4.25
N SER A 56 32.62 -5.61 5.46
CA SER A 56 31.73 -5.99 6.55
C SER A 56 30.30 -5.47 6.33
N ARG A 57 29.31 -6.15 6.92
CA ARG A 57 27.90 -5.78 6.78
C ARG A 57 27.66 -4.40 7.39
N GLY A 58 27.02 -3.54 6.61
CA GLY A 58 26.66 -2.18 7.01
C GLY A 58 25.29 -2.09 7.67
N LEU A 59 24.85 -0.85 7.83
CA LEU A 59 23.50 -0.51 8.28
C LEU A 59 22.51 -0.49 7.11
N ASN A 60 21.27 -0.88 7.37
CA ASN A 60 20.21 -0.82 6.37
C ASN A 60 19.23 0.30 6.72
N TRP A 61 18.76 1.02 5.71
CA TRP A 61 17.75 2.07 5.87
C TRP A 61 16.52 1.75 5.04
N ALA A 62 15.35 1.84 5.68
CA ALA A 62 14.04 1.59 5.09
C ALA A 62 12.96 2.15 6.01
N PRO A 63 11.71 2.33 5.53
CA PRO A 63 11.30 2.23 4.13
C PRO A 63 11.54 3.53 3.33
N PHE A 64 11.90 3.40 2.06
CA PHE A 64 11.84 4.46 1.06
C PHE A 64 10.69 4.20 0.09
N GLY A 65 9.98 5.27 -0.30
CA GLY A 65 8.84 5.18 -1.23
C GLY A 65 9.23 4.93 -2.68
N SER A 66 10.51 5.13 -3.03
CA SER A 66 11.07 4.86 -4.36
C SER A 66 12.58 4.66 -4.30
N GLU A 67 13.14 4.09 -5.37
CA GLU A 67 14.60 4.01 -5.54
C GLU A 67 15.26 5.40 -5.59
N ALA A 68 14.59 6.39 -6.18
CA ALA A 68 15.11 7.74 -6.27
C ALA A 68 15.27 8.38 -4.89
N GLU A 69 14.30 8.18 -3.99
CA GLU A 69 14.39 8.64 -2.60
C GLU A 69 15.57 7.96 -1.88
N ALA A 70 15.72 6.65 -2.04
CA ALA A 70 16.83 5.89 -1.44
C ALA A 70 18.20 6.37 -1.96
N LYS A 71 18.34 6.61 -3.27
CA LYS A 71 19.57 7.16 -3.88
C LYS A 71 19.88 8.57 -3.39
N ALA A 72 18.85 9.44 -3.30
CA ALA A 72 19.02 10.79 -2.78
C ALA A 72 19.47 10.78 -1.32
N PHE A 73 18.94 9.86 -0.50
CA PHE A 73 19.41 9.64 0.86
C PHE A 73 20.86 9.14 0.91
N ALA A 74 21.21 8.12 0.11
CA ALA A 74 22.56 7.57 0.03
C ALA A 74 23.62 8.64 -0.32
N ASN A 75 23.31 9.50 -1.30
CA ASN A 75 24.19 10.58 -1.73
C ASN A 75 24.44 11.61 -0.61
N LYS A 76 23.45 11.87 0.24
CA LYS A 76 23.59 12.79 1.39
C LYS A 76 24.38 12.16 2.53
N LEU A 77 24.25 10.85 2.71
CA LEU A 77 24.88 10.13 3.82
C LEU A 77 26.41 10.11 3.68
N ALA A 78 26.93 9.88 2.47
CA ALA A 78 28.36 10.01 2.13
C ALA A 78 29.37 9.30 3.07
N ILE A 79 28.97 8.22 3.75
CA ILE A 79 29.81 7.47 4.72
C ILE A 79 30.78 6.46 4.09
N GLY A 80 30.98 6.51 2.76
CA GLY A 80 31.78 5.52 2.03
C GLY A 80 31.10 4.16 1.90
N GLY A 81 31.85 3.12 1.52
CA GLY A 81 31.35 1.76 1.28
C GLY A 81 30.52 1.61 0.01
N THR A 82 29.74 0.54 -0.09
CA THR A 82 28.82 0.26 -1.21
C THR A 82 27.38 0.14 -0.74
N GLY A 83 26.44 0.65 -1.54
CA GLY A 83 25.01 0.53 -1.28
C GLY A 83 24.30 -0.27 -2.37
N ARG A 84 23.38 -1.16 -1.98
CA ARG A 84 22.47 -1.87 -2.90
C ARG A 84 21.03 -1.56 -2.52
N LEU A 85 20.20 -1.36 -3.54
CA LEU A 85 18.76 -1.22 -3.35
C LEU A 85 18.10 -2.61 -3.34
N VAL A 86 17.22 -2.82 -2.37
CA VAL A 86 16.43 -4.05 -2.22
C VAL A 86 14.96 -3.67 -2.21
N LYS A 87 14.17 -4.30 -3.07
CA LYS A 87 12.72 -4.16 -3.06
C LYS A 87 12.14 -4.95 -1.90
N LEU A 88 11.35 -4.28 -1.06
CA LEU A 88 10.56 -4.88 0.00
C LEU A 88 9.12 -4.99 -0.52
N TYR A 89 8.65 -6.21 -0.75
CA TYR A 89 7.29 -6.43 -1.22
C TYR A 89 6.27 -6.26 -0.10
N ALA A 90 5.08 -5.77 -0.47
CA ALA A 90 3.98 -5.52 0.46
C ALA A 90 3.58 -6.79 1.24
N PRO A 91 3.79 -6.84 2.58
CA PRO A 91 3.40 -8.00 3.37
C PRO A 91 1.89 -8.21 3.37
N GLY A 92 1.10 -7.14 3.42
CA GLY A 92 -0.37 -7.23 3.38
C GLY A 92 -0.87 -7.82 2.06
N VAL A 93 -0.23 -7.51 0.93
CA VAL A 93 -0.55 -8.15 -0.36
C VAL A 93 -0.22 -9.64 -0.33
N THR A 94 0.88 -10.01 0.32
CA THR A 94 1.28 -11.42 0.44
C THR A 94 0.26 -12.20 1.27
N LEU A 95 -0.15 -11.68 2.43
CA LEU A 95 -1.18 -12.29 3.27
C LEU A 95 -2.52 -12.39 2.54
N ALA A 96 -2.98 -11.33 1.86
CA ALA A 96 -4.20 -11.37 1.05
C ALA A 96 -4.17 -12.46 -0.04
N ASN A 97 -3.01 -12.73 -0.63
CA ASN A 97 -2.85 -13.80 -1.62
C ASN A 97 -2.91 -15.20 -0.99
N ILE A 98 -2.49 -15.36 0.27
CA ILE A 98 -2.48 -16.63 0.98
C ILE A 98 -3.86 -16.93 1.60
N ASP A 99 -4.40 -15.98 2.36
CA ASP A 99 -5.62 -16.15 3.16
C ASP A 99 -6.91 -15.95 2.34
N GLY A 100 -6.76 -15.44 1.13
CA GLY A 100 -7.86 -15.06 0.27
C GLY A 100 -8.15 -13.56 0.32
N LYS A 101 -8.48 -13.01 -0.84
CA LYS A 101 -8.59 -11.56 -1.09
C LYS A 101 -9.94 -10.95 -0.72
N LYS A 102 -10.85 -11.76 -0.16
CA LYS A 102 -12.18 -11.32 0.24
C LYS A 102 -12.07 -10.35 1.41
N GLY A 103 -12.69 -9.18 1.31
CA GLY A 103 -12.66 -8.15 2.35
C GLY A 103 -11.34 -7.37 2.47
N TRP A 104 -10.31 -7.69 1.67
CA TRP A 104 -9.04 -6.96 1.69
C TRP A 104 -9.11 -5.66 0.88
N LYS A 105 -8.61 -4.57 1.48
CA LYS A 105 -8.53 -3.26 0.83
C LYS A 105 -7.60 -3.32 -0.39
N GLY A 106 -8.09 -2.82 -1.53
CA GLY A 106 -7.39 -2.89 -2.82
C GLY A 106 -7.94 -3.93 -3.79
N TRP A 107 -8.80 -4.85 -3.33
CA TRP A 107 -9.54 -5.80 -4.17
C TRP A 107 -11.03 -5.47 -4.22
N CYS A 108 -11.80 -6.29 -4.93
CA CYS A 108 -13.26 -6.19 -4.94
C CYS A 108 -13.81 -6.29 -3.51
N PHE A 109 -14.61 -5.30 -3.10
CA PHE A 109 -15.18 -5.20 -1.76
C PHE A 109 -16.46 -6.02 -1.55
N HIS A 110 -16.98 -6.67 -2.59
CA HIS A 110 -18.17 -7.51 -2.43
C HIS A 110 -17.82 -8.71 -1.52
N PRO A 111 -18.65 -9.06 -0.51
CA PRO A 111 -18.34 -10.13 0.45
C PRO A 111 -17.97 -11.47 -0.22
N ASP A 112 -18.64 -11.78 -1.32
CA ASP A 112 -18.40 -13.01 -2.09
C ASP A 112 -17.25 -12.93 -3.10
N CYS A 113 -16.57 -11.77 -3.20
CA CYS A 113 -15.57 -11.52 -4.23
C CYS A 113 -14.27 -10.91 -3.67
N GLY A 114 -13.21 -10.93 -4.47
CA GLY A 114 -11.89 -10.46 -4.08
C GLY A 114 -10.94 -10.33 -5.28
N HIS A 115 -11.49 -10.10 -6.47
CA HIS A 115 -10.68 -9.99 -7.68
C HIS A 115 -9.89 -8.68 -7.70
N ALA A 116 -8.78 -8.72 -8.43
CA ALA A 116 -7.87 -7.59 -8.49
C ALA A 116 -8.46 -6.41 -9.29
N PRO A 117 -7.97 -5.17 -9.06
CA PRO A 117 -8.39 -3.98 -9.80
C PRO A 117 -8.33 -4.11 -11.32
N PHE A 118 -7.34 -4.83 -11.84
CA PHE A 118 -7.10 -4.97 -13.28
C PHE A 118 -8.17 -5.80 -13.99
N THR A 119 -9.08 -6.46 -13.26
CA THR A 119 -10.22 -7.16 -13.86
C THR A 119 -11.37 -6.21 -14.19
N HIS A 120 -11.21 -4.92 -13.98
CA HIS A 120 -12.11 -3.89 -14.49
C HIS A 120 -11.60 -3.37 -15.83
N SER A 121 -12.53 -3.11 -16.75
CA SER A 121 -12.25 -2.26 -17.91
C SER A 121 -11.82 -0.86 -17.48
N ILE A 122 -11.24 -0.11 -18.40
CA ILE A 122 -10.86 1.29 -18.17
C ILE A 122 -12.02 2.19 -18.61
N ALA A 123 -12.48 3.09 -17.73
CA ALA A 123 -13.47 4.12 -18.03
C ALA A 123 -12.88 5.51 -17.74
N GLY A 124 -12.16 6.06 -18.71
CA GLY A 124 -11.39 7.29 -18.52
C GLY A 124 -10.29 7.12 -17.47
N ALA A 125 -10.25 8.01 -16.46
CA ALA A 125 -9.31 7.93 -15.33
C ALA A 125 -9.80 7.04 -14.17
N ALA A 126 -10.96 6.38 -14.32
CA ALA A 126 -11.55 5.52 -13.30
C ALA A 126 -11.64 4.06 -13.79
N ARG A 127 -11.94 3.16 -12.85
CA ARG A 127 -12.30 1.77 -13.16
C ARG A 127 -13.68 1.76 -13.81
N GLY A 128 -13.78 1.08 -14.96
CA GLY A 128 -15.03 0.79 -15.64
C GLY A 128 -15.67 -0.50 -15.14
N ALA A 129 -16.51 -1.08 -16.00
CA ALA A 129 -17.19 -2.34 -15.76
C ALA A 129 -16.23 -3.46 -15.34
N CYS A 130 -16.57 -4.18 -14.28
CA CYS A 130 -15.99 -5.45 -13.88
C CYS A 130 -16.21 -6.46 -15.00
N GLN A 131 -15.13 -7.11 -15.41
CA GLN A 131 -15.12 -8.08 -16.51
C GLN A 131 -15.28 -9.53 -16.00
N ILE A 132 -15.50 -9.73 -14.70
CA ILE A 132 -15.80 -11.06 -14.15
C ILE A 132 -17.31 -11.27 -14.20
N PRO A 133 -17.84 -12.16 -15.07
CA PRO A 133 -19.28 -12.29 -15.29
C PRO A 133 -20.04 -12.75 -14.04
N THR A 134 -19.37 -13.49 -13.16
CA THR A 134 -19.93 -14.01 -11.91
C THR A 134 -19.79 -13.05 -10.74
N CYS A 135 -19.19 -11.87 -10.92
CA CYS A 135 -19.00 -10.92 -9.83
C CYS A 135 -20.28 -10.11 -9.58
N PRO A 136 -20.88 -10.20 -8.38
CA PRO A 136 -22.13 -9.49 -8.07
C PRO A 136 -21.93 -8.00 -7.73
N CYS A 137 -20.72 -7.43 -7.85
CA CYS A 137 -20.45 -6.06 -7.37
C CYS A 137 -21.35 -4.99 -8.01
N ASP A 138 -22.17 -4.32 -7.20
CA ASP A 138 -23.22 -3.41 -7.71
C ASP A 138 -22.68 -2.16 -8.40
N LYS A 139 -21.53 -1.65 -7.93
CA LYS A 139 -20.99 -0.36 -8.37
C LYS A 139 -20.33 -0.38 -9.76
N PHE A 140 -19.90 -1.55 -10.22
CA PHE A 140 -19.12 -1.70 -11.46
C PHE A 140 -19.65 -2.80 -12.37
N ARG A 141 -20.94 -3.16 -12.33
CA ARG A 141 -21.44 -4.20 -13.25
C ARG A 141 -21.22 -3.80 -14.71
N ALA A 142 -20.73 -4.73 -15.54
CA ALA A 142 -20.80 -4.57 -16.98
C ALA A 142 -22.27 -4.46 -17.39
N LYS A 143 -22.62 -3.40 -18.13
CA LYS A 143 -23.88 -3.35 -18.85
C LYS A 143 -23.74 -4.11 -20.15
#